data_AF-A0A7S2DKL6-F1
#
_entry.id   AF-A0A7S2DKL6-F1
#
_cell.length_a   1.000
_cell.length_b   1.000
_cell.length_c   1.000
_cell.angle_alpha   90.00
_cell.angle_beta   90.00
_cell.angle_gamma   90.00
#
_symmetry.space_group_name_H-M   'P 1'
#
loop_
_entity.id
_entity.type
_entity.pdbx_description
1 polymer ?
#
loop_
_entity_poly.entity_id
_entity_poly.type
_entity_poly.pdbx_seq_one_letter_code
_entity_poly.pdbx_strand_id
1 'polypeptide(L)'
;EAVLVKERAAAEDTKPATLHEACANGDRLLIKKLIQAGEPLNEVSTISDGCPPLHMAILGGFTECAKLLLSAKALVDGRSTDGLSALQLAVAAGDRACTKLLLDANASLQTHVSTADSAENVPVLHTACAAGHTAVVRLLLDSKAAVNEALREDG
;
A
#
# COMPACT_ATOMS: atom_id res chain seq x y z
N GLU A 1 -47.33 16.64 2.20
CA GLU A 1 -45.87 16.64 2.02
C GLU A 1 -45.28 15.48 2.82
N ALA A 2 -44.74 14.46 2.15
CA ALA A 2 -43.88 13.42 2.72
C ALA A 2 -43.53 12.41 1.62
N VAL A 3 -42.58 12.74 0.74
CA VAL A 3 -41.95 11.75 -0.14
C VAL A 3 -40.45 11.89 0.06
N LEU A 4 -39.96 11.35 1.17
CA LEU A 4 -38.53 11.24 1.45
C LEU A 4 -38.22 9.95 2.22
N VAL A 5 -38.76 8.81 1.78
CA VAL A 5 -38.30 7.50 2.23
C VAL A 5 -38.55 6.50 1.11
N LYS A 6 -37.52 6.17 0.33
CA LYS A 6 -37.34 4.85 -0.30
C LYS A 6 -36.03 4.80 -1.09
N GLU A 7 -34.93 4.78 -0.35
CA GLU A 7 -33.65 4.27 -0.84
C GLU A 7 -33.12 3.20 0.11
N ARG A 8 -33.99 2.24 0.44
CA ARG A 8 -33.65 1.00 1.15
C ARG A 8 -34.20 -0.16 0.33
N ALA A 9 -33.42 -0.63 -0.63
CA ALA A 9 -33.64 -1.92 -1.28
C ALA A 9 -32.35 -2.41 -1.95
N ALA A 10 -31.53 -3.12 -1.17
CA ALA A 10 -30.79 -4.31 -1.61
C ALA A 10 -30.22 -4.98 -0.35
N ALA A 11 -30.98 -5.92 0.19
CA ALA A 11 -30.47 -6.92 1.11
C ALA A 11 -30.14 -8.15 0.26
N GLU A 12 -28.86 -8.36 0.00
CA GLU A 12 -28.30 -9.68 -0.22
C GLU A 12 -27.26 -9.92 0.87
N ASP A 13 -26.83 -11.15 1.04
CA ASP A 13 -25.68 -11.62 1.81
C ASP A 13 -24.33 -11.04 1.25
N THR A 14 -24.37 -9.82 0.72
CA THR A 14 -23.26 -9.06 0.17
C THR A 14 -22.66 -8.27 1.33
N LYS A 15 -21.56 -8.75 1.89
CA LYS A 15 -20.63 -7.89 2.64
C LYS A 15 -20.51 -6.55 1.87
N PRO A 16 -20.65 -5.39 2.54
CA PRO A 16 -20.50 -4.11 1.84
C PRO A 16 -19.19 -4.14 1.06
N ALA A 17 -19.22 -3.73 -0.22
CA ALA A 17 -18.03 -3.70 -1.05
C ALA A 17 -16.94 -2.90 -0.31
N THR A 18 -15.99 -3.63 0.27
CA THR A 18 -15.03 -3.05 1.19
C THR A 18 -13.98 -2.30 0.40
N LEU A 19 -13.33 -1.34 1.05
CA LEU A 19 -12.19 -0.64 0.46
C LEU A 19 -11.11 -1.60 -0.09
N HIS A 20 -10.99 -2.80 0.48
CA HIS A 20 -10.11 -3.87 0.01
C HIS A 20 -10.51 -4.42 -1.36
N GLU A 21 -11.79 -4.73 -1.56
CA GLU A 21 -12.29 -5.30 -2.83
C GLU A 21 -12.20 -4.27 -3.95
N ALA A 22 -12.47 -2.99 -3.63
CA ALA A 22 -12.25 -1.89 -4.57
C ALA A 22 -10.77 -1.78 -4.98
N CYS A 23 -9.84 -1.99 -4.05
CA CYS A 23 -8.40 -2.00 -4.34
C CYS A 23 -7.97 -3.24 -5.11
N ALA A 24 -8.52 -4.41 -4.81
CA ALA A 24 -8.25 -5.67 -5.51
C ALA A 24 -8.78 -5.65 -6.96
N ASN A 25 -9.88 -4.96 -7.22
CA ASN A 25 -10.42 -4.77 -8.57
C ASN A 25 -9.82 -3.57 -9.32
N GLY A 26 -8.98 -2.76 -8.65
CA GLY A 26 -8.41 -1.54 -9.25
C GLY A 26 -9.45 -0.44 -9.51
N ASP A 27 -10.56 -0.45 -8.77
CA ASP A 27 -11.75 0.31 -9.10
C ASP A 27 -11.72 1.71 -8.48
N ARG A 28 -10.94 2.59 -9.12
CA ARG A 28 -10.62 3.94 -8.66
C ARG A 28 -11.84 4.78 -8.22
N LEU A 29 -12.95 4.69 -8.94
CA LEU A 29 -14.15 5.48 -8.63
C LEU A 29 -14.80 5.02 -7.32
N LEU A 30 -14.81 3.71 -7.09
CA LEU A 30 -15.32 3.13 -5.85
C LEU A 30 -14.41 3.50 -4.68
N ILE A 31 -13.08 3.40 -4.84
CA ILE A 31 -12.10 3.81 -3.82
C ILE A 31 -12.34 5.26 -3.39
N LYS A 32 -12.53 6.19 -4.32
CA LYS A 32 -12.83 7.60 -3.99
C LYS A 32 -14.12 7.75 -3.20
N LYS A 33 -15.18 7.03 -3.56
CA LYS A 33 -16.45 7.07 -2.84
C LYS A 33 -16.30 6.54 -1.42
N LEU A 34 -15.58 5.43 -1.23
CA LEU A 34 -15.37 4.83 0.08
C LEU A 34 -14.48 5.70 0.98
N ILE A 35 -13.43 6.31 0.43
CA ILE A 35 -12.63 7.33 1.14
C ILE A 35 -13.52 8.50 1.59
N GLN A 36 -14.39 9.01 0.71
CA GLN A 36 -15.32 10.10 1.04
C GLN A 36 -16.38 9.69 2.07
N ALA A 37 -16.76 8.40 2.10
CA ALA A 37 -17.65 7.85 3.09
C ALA A 37 -17.01 7.72 4.49
N GLY A 38 -15.69 7.95 4.60
CA GLY A 38 -14.95 7.85 5.85
C GLY A 38 -14.65 6.41 6.26
N GLU A 39 -14.59 5.47 5.30
CA GLU A 39 -14.16 4.11 5.60
C GLU A 39 -12.71 4.09 6.11
N PRO A 40 -12.38 3.18 7.03
CA PRO A 40 -11.03 3.09 7.58
C PRO A 40 -10.05 2.52 6.54
N LEU A 41 -9.09 3.35 6.15
CA LEU A 41 -8.09 3.06 5.11
C LEU A 41 -6.99 2.07 5.54
N ASN A 42 -6.94 1.70 6.82
CA ASN A 42 -5.93 0.84 7.40
C ASN A 42 -6.54 -0.38 8.08
N GLU A 43 -7.85 -0.59 7.98
CA GLU A 43 -8.39 -1.86 8.45
C GLU A 43 -7.80 -2.99 7.63
N VAL A 44 -7.48 -4.08 8.31
CA VAL A 44 -7.05 -5.33 7.68
C VAL A 44 -8.27 -6.25 7.65
N SER A 45 -8.62 -6.73 6.46
CA SER A 45 -9.76 -7.64 6.30
C SER A 45 -9.30 -9.09 6.29
N THR A 46 -10.12 -9.99 6.82
CA THR A 46 -9.90 -11.43 6.66
C THR A 46 -10.10 -11.89 5.22
N ILE A 47 -10.75 -11.07 4.38
CA ILE A 47 -10.89 -11.32 2.93
C ILE A 47 -9.59 -11.04 2.18
N SER A 48 -8.75 -10.14 2.69
CA SER A 48 -7.48 -9.76 2.07
C SER A 48 -6.29 -10.48 2.71
N ASP A 49 -6.50 -11.63 3.33
CA ASP A 49 -5.49 -12.37 4.12
C ASP A 49 -4.82 -11.49 5.19
N GLY A 50 -5.55 -10.48 5.69
CA GLY A 50 -5.06 -9.48 6.64
C GLY A 50 -4.03 -8.50 6.05
N CYS A 51 -4.01 -8.34 4.73
CA CYS A 51 -3.31 -7.25 4.08
C CYS A 51 -4.13 -5.95 4.17
N PRO A 52 -3.49 -4.80 4.43
CA PRO A 52 -4.09 -3.49 4.24
C PRO A 52 -4.55 -3.25 2.80
N PRO A 53 -5.49 -2.33 2.56
CA PRO A 53 -5.99 -2.05 1.20
C PRO A 53 -4.90 -1.47 0.29
N LEU A 54 -3.91 -0.76 0.84
CA LEU A 54 -2.75 -0.29 0.08
C LEU A 54 -1.97 -1.46 -0.52
N HIS A 55 -1.75 -2.54 0.24
CA HIS A 55 -1.06 -3.74 -0.25
C HIS A 55 -1.82 -4.39 -1.40
N MET A 56 -3.15 -4.45 -1.32
CA MET A 56 -3.99 -4.98 -2.40
C MET A 56 -3.84 -4.17 -3.70
N ALA A 57 -3.84 -2.84 -3.60
CA ALA A 57 -3.62 -1.97 -4.76
C ALA A 57 -2.22 -2.18 -5.38
N ILE A 58 -1.21 -2.40 -4.54
CA ILE A 58 0.18 -2.63 -4.98
C ILE A 58 0.35 -4.03 -5.60
N LEU A 59 -0.24 -5.06 -4.99
CA LEU A 59 -0.25 -6.44 -5.51
C LEU A 59 -0.93 -6.52 -6.88
N GLY A 60 -1.98 -5.74 -7.09
CA GLY A 60 -2.65 -5.63 -8.39
C GLY A 60 -1.94 -4.72 -9.40
N GLY A 61 -0.83 -4.07 -9.04
CA GLY A 61 -0.14 -3.10 -9.90
C GLY A 61 -0.93 -1.81 -10.15
N PHE A 62 -1.98 -1.56 -9.38
CA PHE A 62 -2.89 -0.42 -9.54
C PHE A 62 -2.31 0.86 -8.93
N THR A 63 -1.29 1.40 -9.59
CA THR A 63 -0.60 2.64 -9.21
C THR A 63 -1.53 3.83 -8.94
N GLU A 64 -2.57 4.03 -9.76
CA GLU A 64 -3.55 5.10 -9.55
C GLU A 64 -4.41 4.90 -8.30
N CYS A 65 -4.72 3.65 -7.96
CA CYS A 65 -5.43 3.31 -6.72
C CYS A 65 -4.53 3.57 -5.50
N ALA A 66 -3.27 3.15 -5.56
CA ALA A 66 -2.28 3.42 -4.52
C ALA A 66 -2.12 4.94 -4.30
N LYS A 67 -2.01 5.74 -5.36
CA LYS A 67 -1.98 7.22 -5.25
C LYS A 67 -3.16 7.79 -4.47
N LEU A 68 -4.36 7.28 -4.71
CA LEU A 68 -5.56 7.78 -4.04
C LEU A 68 -5.58 7.44 -2.56
N LEU A 69 -5.16 6.23 -2.21
CA LEU A 69 -5.01 5.81 -0.82
C LEU A 69 -3.96 6.67 -0.10
N LEU A 70 -2.81 6.89 -0.73
CA LEU A 70 -1.76 7.77 -0.21
C LEU A 70 -2.26 9.21 -0.04
N SER A 71 -2.98 9.74 -1.04
CA SER A 71 -3.61 11.06 -0.97
C SER A 71 -4.67 11.17 0.13
N ALA A 72 -5.28 10.05 0.51
CA ALA A 72 -6.22 9.95 1.62
C ALA A 72 -5.54 9.74 2.98
N LYS A 73 -4.20 9.84 3.05
CA LYS A 73 -3.37 9.59 4.24
C LYS A 73 -3.47 8.14 4.77
N ALA A 74 -3.60 7.17 3.86
CA ALA A 74 -3.43 5.77 4.22
C ALA A 74 -2.03 5.51 4.80
N LEU A 75 -1.93 4.55 5.72
CA LEU A 75 -0.67 4.20 6.36
C LEU A 75 0.25 3.48 5.37
N VAL A 76 1.32 4.17 4.95
CA VAL A 76 2.30 3.65 3.99
C VAL A 76 3.10 2.48 4.58
N ASP A 77 3.44 2.60 5.86
CA ASP A 77 4.16 1.58 6.63
C ASP A 77 3.22 0.55 7.26
N GLY A 78 2.00 0.43 6.73
CA GLY A 78 1.11 -0.68 7.08
C GLY A 78 1.83 -2.00 6.84
N ARG A 79 1.65 -2.95 7.76
CA ARG A 79 2.21 -4.29 7.64
C ARG A 79 1.09 -5.27 7.32
N SER A 80 1.38 -6.18 6.39
CA SER A 80 0.57 -7.38 6.18
C SER A 80 0.66 -8.31 7.39
N THR A 81 -0.17 -9.34 7.42
CA THR A 81 -0.07 -10.50 8.33
C THR A 81 1.30 -11.16 8.28
N ASP A 82 1.95 -11.18 7.11
CA ASP A 82 3.33 -11.65 6.94
C ASP A 82 4.40 -10.68 7.46
N GLY A 83 4.00 -9.54 8.04
CA GLY A 83 4.91 -8.48 8.48
C GLY A 83 5.50 -7.64 7.34
N LEU A 84 5.10 -7.89 6.09
CA LEU A 84 5.60 -7.18 4.91
C LEU A 84 4.93 -5.81 4.75
N SER A 85 5.72 -4.79 4.44
CA SER A 85 5.24 -3.46 4.04
C SER A 85 4.80 -3.43 2.57
N ALA A 86 4.01 -2.42 2.21
CA ALA A 86 3.60 -2.19 0.83
C ALA A 86 4.80 -2.01 -0.11
N LEU A 87 5.88 -1.37 0.38
CA LEU A 87 7.09 -1.14 -0.42
C LEU A 87 7.85 -2.44 -0.68
N GLN A 88 7.89 -3.36 0.29
CA GLN A 88 8.47 -4.69 0.07
C GLN A 88 7.73 -5.46 -1.03
N LEU A 89 6.40 -5.42 -1.03
CA LEU A 89 5.60 -6.08 -2.06
C LEU A 89 5.86 -5.48 -3.45
N ALA A 90 5.89 -4.14 -3.56
CA ALA A 90 6.21 -3.47 -4.82
C ALA A 90 7.61 -3.84 -5.32
N VAL A 91 8.59 -3.89 -4.43
CA VAL A 91 9.98 -4.24 -4.75
C VAL A 91 10.10 -5.70 -5.17
N ALA A 92 9.43 -6.62 -4.46
CA ALA A 92 9.41 -8.04 -4.78
C ALA A 92 8.71 -8.33 -6.11
N ALA A 93 7.70 -7.55 -6.47
CA ALA A 93 7.05 -7.59 -7.78
C ALA A 93 7.88 -6.93 -8.90
N GLY A 94 8.91 -6.15 -8.55
CA GLY A 94 9.70 -5.38 -9.51
C GLY A 94 8.98 -4.15 -10.06
N ASP A 95 7.89 -3.72 -9.43
CA ASP A 95 7.01 -2.66 -9.91
C ASP A 95 7.58 -1.26 -9.61
N ARG A 96 8.43 -0.80 -10.53
CA ARG A 96 9.10 0.51 -10.46
C ARG A 96 8.15 1.67 -10.15
N ALA A 97 6.96 1.68 -10.76
CA ALA A 97 6.02 2.78 -10.61
C ALA A 97 5.40 2.81 -9.21
N CYS A 98 4.97 1.66 -8.69
CA CYS A 98 4.50 1.50 -7.32
C CYS A 98 5.60 1.82 -6.29
N THR A 99 6.83 1.32 -6.51
CA THR A 99 7.96 1.63 -5.63
C THR A 99 8.21 3.13 -5.57
N LYS A 100 8.25 3.81 -6.73
CA LYS A 100 8.48 5.26 -6.76
C LYS A 100 7.42 6.02 -5.97
N LEU A 101 6.14 5.63 -6.09
CA LEU A 101 5.05 6.27 -5.35
C LEU A 101 5.16 6.08 -3.84
N LEU A 102 5.54 4.88 -3.41
CA LEU A 102 5.72 4.59 -1.99
C LEU A 102 6.93 5.35 -1.41
N LEU A 103 8.01 5.46 -2.18
CA LEU A 103 9.18 6.27 -1.81
C LEU A 103 8.84 7.76 -1.69
N ASP A 104 8.05 8.29 -2.63
CA ASP A 104 7.55 9.67 -2.60
C ASP A 104 6.66 9.93 -1.39
N ALA A 105 5.91 8.91 -0.97
CA ALA A 105 5.13 8.91 0.26
C ALA A 105 5.95 8.59 1.53
N ASN A 106 7.29 8.62 1.44
CA ASN A 106 8.23 8.45 2.53
C ASN A 106 8.13 7.09 3.24
N ALA A 107 7.81 6.04 2.49
CA ALA A 107 7.79 4.66 2.96
C ALA A 107 9.13 4.24 3.59
N SER A 108 9.05 3.44 4.65
CA SER A 108 10.23 2.89 5.31
C SER A 108 11.00 1.96 4.37
N LEU A 109 12.29 2.25 4.18
CA LEU A 109 13.24 1.43 3.41
C LEU A 109 13.72 0.18 4.16
N GLN A 110 13.36 0.06 5.44
CA GLN A 110 13.69 -1.08 6.27
C GLN A 110 12.60 -2.14 6.16
N THR A 111 13.04 -3.39 6.00
CA THR A 111 12.13 -4.53 6.06
C THR A 111 12.19 -5.14 7.44
N HIS A 112 11.03 -5.38 8.03
CA HIS A 112 10.94 -6.18 9.23
C HIS A 112 10.53 -7.59 8.82
N VAL A 113 11.49 -8.42 8.43
CA VAL A 113 11.20 -9.84 8.16
C VAL A 113 11.29 -10.57 9.50
N SER A 114 10.14 -10.91 10.07
CA SER A 114 10.08 -11.86 11.17
C SER A 114 10.13 -13.27 10.60
N THR A 115 11.33 -13.85 10.47
CA THR A 115 11.43 -15.30 10.26
C THR A 115 11.40 -16.02 11.61
N ALA A 116 11.00 -17.30 11.61
CA ALA A 116 10.89 -18.12 12.82
C ALA A 116 12.21 -18.25 13.64
N ASP A 117 13.35 -17.87 13.04
CA ASP A 117 14.69 -18.01 13.64
C ASP A 117 15.32 -16.65 13.99
N SER A 118 14.93 -15.54 13.35
CA SER A 118 15.35 -14.19 13.72
C SER A 118 14.49 -13.09 13.08
N ALA A 119 14.30 -12.01 13.84
CA ALA A 119 13.80 -10.73 13.34
C ALA A 119 14.99 -9.91 12.84
N GLU A 120 15.42 -10.17 11.62
CA GLU A 120 16.49 -9.38 11.00
C GLU A 120 15.89 -8.22 10.22
N ASN A 121 16.42 -7.02 10.46
CA ASN A 121 16.02 -5.80 9.78
C ASN A 121 16.74 -5.76 8.42
N VAL A 122 16.29 -6.60 7.48
CA VAL A 122 16.93 -6.69 6.16
C VAL A 122 16.62 -5.40 5.39
N PRO A 123 17.58 -4.75 4.72
CA PRO A 123 17.27 -3.58 3.90
C PRO A 123 16.49 -4.02 2.66
N VAL A 124 15.46 -3.27 2.26
CA VAL A 124 14.63 -3.64 1.10
C VAL A 124 15.42 -3.70 -0.22
N LEU A 125 16.55 -2.99 -0.24
CA LEU A 125 17.54 -3.05 -1.30
C LEU A 125 18.09 -4.46 -1.51
N HIS A 126 18.27 -5.25 -0.45
CA HIS A 126 18.73 -6.63 -0.55
C HIS A 126 17.71 -7.49 -1.32
N THR A 127 16.41 -7.34 -1.01
CA THR A 127 15.33 -8.00 -1.74
C THR A 127 15.30 -7.59 -3.21
N ALA A 128 15.45 -6.29 -3.51
CA ALA A 128 15.51 -5.79 -4.88
C ALA A 128 16.69 -6.38 -5.67
N CYS A 129 17.85 -6.49 -5.02
CA CYS A 129 19.05 -7.09 -5.60
C CYS A 129 18.88 -8.60 -5.82
N ALA A 130 18.34 -9.32 -4.84
CA ALA A 130 18.09 -10.76 -4.92
C ALA A 130 17.09 -11.11 -6.04
N ALA A 131 16.08 -10.26 -6.24
CA ALA A 131 15.12 -10.39 -7.34
C ALA A 131 15.69 -9.95 -8.70
N GLY A 132 16.87 -9.32 -8.74
CA GLY A 132 17.51 -8.86 -9.98
C GLY A 132 16.86 -7.61 -10.61
N HIS A 133 16.01 -6.89 -9.87
CA HIS A 133 15.27 -5.74 -10.38
C HIS A 133 16.13 -4.46 -10.38
N THR A 134 17.07 -4.37 -11.33
CA THR A 134 18.05 -3.28 -11.41
C THR A 134 17.40 -1.88 -11.45
N ALA A 135 16.23 -1.75 -12.11
CA ALA A 135 15.51 -0.48 -12.18
C ALA A 135 14.97 -0.03 -10.80
N VAL A 136 14.48 -0.96 -10.00
CA VAL A 136 14.00 -0.73 -8.64
C VAL A 136 15.18 -0.45 -7.69
N VAL A 137 16.26 -1.21 -7.82
CA VAL A 137 17.51 -1.00 -7.07
C VAL A 137 18.03 0.43 -7.26
N ARG A 138 18.08 0.92 -8.51
CA ARG A 138 18.51 2.30 -8.79
C ARG A 138 17.60 3.34 -8.13
N LEU A 139 16.28 3.15 -8.17
CA LEU A 139 15.34 4.06 -7.50
C LEU A 139 15.53 4.08 -5.99
N LEU A 140 15.71 2.91 -5.37
CA LEU A 140 15.95 2.80 -3.93
C LEU A 140 17.26 3.48 -3.52
N LEU A 141 18.32 3.35 -4.33
CA LEU A 141 19.60 4.02 -4.11
C LEU A 141 19.48 5.54 -4.23
N ASP A 142 18.79 6.02 -5.27
CA ASP A 142 18.55 7.44 -5.51
C ASP A 142 17.78 8.09 -4.36
N SER A 143 16.71 7.42 -3.90
CA SER A 143 15.92 7.88 -2.76
C SER A 143 16.73 7.87 -1.45
N LYS A 144 17.57 6.84 -1.22
CA LYS A 144 18.43 6.79 -0.04
C LYS A 144 19.53 7.86 -0.05
N ALA A 145 20.08 8.17 -1.22
CA ALA A 145 21.05 9.25 -1.40
C ALA A 145 20.42 10.61 -1.09
N ALA A 146 19.23 10.88 -1.63
CA ALA A 146 18.49 12.11 -1.37
C ALA A 146 18.18 12.30 0.13
N VAL A 147 17.80 11.25 0.85
CA VAL A 147 17.57 11.28 2.30
C VAL A 147 18.87 11.59 3.06
N ASN A 148 20.00 11.03 2.64
CA ASN A 148 21.29 11.25 3.28
C ASN A 148 21.88 12.64 2.98
N GLU A 149 21.62 13.20 1.80
CA GLU A 149 22.02 14.58 1.45
C GLU A 149 21.19 15.60 2.24
N ALA A 150 19.87 15.43 2.33
CA ALA A 150 19.02 16.30 3.14
C ALA A 150 19.48 16.36 4.61
N LEU A 151 19.91 15.23 5.18
CA LEU A 151 20.45 15.15 6.53
C LEU A 151 21.80 15.87 6.73
N ARG A 152 22.52 16.18 5.64
CA ARG A 152 23.83 16.82 5.69
C ARG A 152 23.77 18.33 5.49
N GLU A 153 22.65 18.86 5.01
CA GLU A 153 22.43 20.31 4.80
C GLU A 153 21.86 21.04 6.03
N ASP A 154 21.42 20.31 7.05
CA ASP A 154 20.93 20.84 8.34
C ASP A 154 22.02 20.95 9.45
N GLY A 155 23.31 20.88 9.10
CA GLY A 155 24.45 21.00 10.03
C GLY A 155 25.40 22.13 9.71
#